data_AF-A0A7Y1M8D5-F1
#
_entry.id   AF-A0A7Y1M8D5-F1
#
_cell.length_a   1.000
_cell.length_b   1.000
_cell.length_c   1.000
_cell.angle_alpha   90.00
_cell.angle_beta   90.00
_cell.angle_gamma   90.00
#
_symmetry.space_group_name_H-M   'P 1'
#
loop_
_entity.id
_entity.type
_entity.pdbx_description
1 polymer ?
#
loop_
_entity_poly.entity_id
_entity_poly.type
_entity_poly.pdbx_seq_one_letter_code
_entity_poly.pdbx_strand_id
1 'polypeptide(L)'
;MSDKMREEFERTNGQDHRRQPPKGNNYIDPMAQADWESFQKGWRASRDALVVEVPDVHGVNWNIRQFVLDKCREVIRSQGLKVKP
;
A
#
# COMPACT_ATOMS: atom_id res chain seq x y z
N MET A 1 9.34 -11.26 -5.17
CA MET A 1 8.52 -10.17 -4.60
C MET A 1 9.13 -9.84 -3.26
N SER A 2 9.77 -8.68 -3.12
CA SER A 2 10.22 -8.26 -1.79
C SER A 2 8.98 -7.93 -0.96
N ASP A 3 8.98 -8.35 0.29
CA ASP A 3 7.82 -8.21 1.18
C ASP A 3 7.83 -6.79 1.74
N LYS A 4 7.57 -5.78 0.90
CA LYS A 4 7.70 -4.34 1.22
C LYS A 4 6.98 -3.95 2.52
N MET A 5 5.88 -4.63 2.84
CA MET A 5 5.17 -4.48 4.11
C MET A 5 6.04 -4.86 5.32
N ARG A 6 6.77 -5.98 5.20
CA ARG A 6 7.71 -6.47 6.21
C ARG A 6 8.91 -5.55 6.34
N GLU A 7 9.49 -5.13 5.22
CA GLU A 7 10.59 -4.16 5.21
C GLU A 7 10.19 -2.87 5.95
N GLU A 8 8.98 -2.36 5.73
CA GLU A 8 8.51 -1.13 6.36
C GLU A 8 8.22 -1.32 7.86
N PHE A 9 7.67 -2.48 8.24
CA PHE A 9 7.47 -2.85 9.64
C PHE A 9 8.80 -2.94 10.38
N GLU A 10 9.79 -3.63 9.81
CA GLU A 10 11.11 -3.79 10.40
C GLU A 10 11.89 -2.48 10.41
N ARG A 11 11.74 -1.61 9.40
CA ARG A 11 12.31 -0.26 9.41
C ARG A 11 11.78 0.59 10.55
N THR A 12 10.50 0.46 10.89
CA THR A 12 9.83 1.27 11.92
C THR A 12 9.92 0.67 13.32
N ASN A 13 10.06 -0.65 13.44
CA ASN A 13 10.07 -1.38 14.72
C ASN A 13 11.40 -2.10 15.03
N GLY A 14 12.39 -2.06 14.12
CA GLY A 14 13.64 -2.84 14.20
C GLY A 14 14.68 -2.32 15.19
N GLN A 15 14.39 -1.23 15.93
CA GLN A 15 15.28 -0.74 16.99
C GLN A 15 15.17 -1.56 18.29
N ASP A 16 14.17 -2.42 18.45
CA ASP A 16 14.09 -3.31 19.61
C ASP A 16 15.00 -4.53 19.38
N HIS A 17 16.24 -4.45 19.86
CA HIS A 17 17.26 -5.50 19.70
C HIS A 17 16.86 -6.85 20.33
N ARG A 18 15.79 -6.90 21.15
CA ARG A 18 15.25 -8.15 21.71
C ARG A 18 14.38 -8.91 20.72
N ARG A 19 13.95 -8.27 19.63
CA ARG A 19 13.14 -8.87 18.58
C ARG A 19 14.07 -9.52 17.56
N GLN A 20 14.22 -10.84 17.64
CA GLN A 20 14.91 -11.58 16.59
C GLN A 20 14.11 -11.48 15.27
N PRO A 21 14.78 -11.45 14.11
CA PRO A 21 14.09 -11.54 12.82
C PRO A 21 13.20 -12.79 12.76
N PRO A 22 12.15 -12.76 11.92
CA PRO A 22 11.16 -13.83 11.87
C PRO A 22 11.82 -15.18 11.53
N LYS A 23 11.47 -16.23 12.28
CA LYS A 23 11.82 -17.60 11.96
C LYS A 23 10.75 -18.16 11.03
N GLY A 24 11.04 -18.15 9.73
CA GLY A 24 10.01 -18.41 8.72
C GLY A 24 9.03 -17.24 8.66
N ASN A 25 7.74 -17.49 8.95
CA ASN A 25 6.71 -16.43 8.92
C ASN A 25 6.41 -15.78 10.27
N ASN A 26 7.02 -16.25 11.37
CA ASN A 26 6.67 -15.84 12.74
C ASN A 26 7.86 -15.29 13.52
N TYR A 27 7.63 -14.27 14.34
CA TYR A 27 8.59 -13.80 15.34
C TYR A 27 8.65 -14.76 16.53
N ILE A 28 9.80 -14.83 17.19
CA ILE A 28 9.99 -15.65 18.41
C ILE A 28 9.32 -14.96 19.61
N ASP A 29 9.42 -13.63 19.66
CA ASP A 29 8.79 -12.83 20.69
C ASP A 29 7.28 -12.67 20.41
N PRO A 30 6.40 -13.05 21.34
CA PRO A 30 4.94 -12.96 21.13
C PRO A 30 4.43 -11.53 20.94
N MET A 31 5.07 -10.53 21.55
CA MET A 31 4.70 -9.12 21.37
C MET A 31 5.07 -8.66 19.96
N ALA A 32 6.27 -9.01 19.49
CA ALA A 32 6.69 -8.72 18.12
C ALA A 32 5.78 -9.37 17.08
N GLN A 33 5.32 -10.60 17.35
CA GLN A 33 4.35 -11.28 16.48
C GLN A 33 3.00 -10.55 16.46
N ALA A 34 2.47 -10.15 17.62
CA ALA A 34 1.20 -9.42 17.70
C ALA A 34 1.27 -8.04 17.02
N ASP A 35 2.40 -7.34 17.16
CA ASP A 35 2.66 -6.08 16.47
C ASP A 35 2.72 -6.28 14.95
N TRP A 36 3.37 -7.34 14.49
CA TRP A 36 3.44 -7.68 13.07
C TRP A 36 2.05 -7.96 12.49
N GLU A 37 1.25 -8.80 13.15
CA GLU A 37 -0.12 -9.10 12.71
C GLU A 37 -1.01 -7.85 12.70
N SER A 38 -0.88 -7.00 13.72
CA SER A 38 -1.58 -5.72 13.79
C SER A 38 -1.16 -4.76 12.68
N PHE A 39 0.14 -4.68 12.39
CA PHE A 39 0.68 -3.89 11.29
C PHE A 39 0.16 -4.41 9.94
N GLN A 40 0.16 -5.72 9.70
CA GLN A 40 -0.38 -6.32 8.49
C GLN A 40 -1.85 -5.95 8.28
N LYS A 41 -2.66 -6.03 9.35
CA LYS A 41 -4.08 -5.65 9.31
C LYS A 41 -4.24 -4.17 8.98
N GLY A 42 -3.49 -3.30 9.66
CA GLY A 42 -3.51 -1.85 9.42
C GLY A 42 -3.05 -1.47 8.01
N TRP A 43 -1.99 -2.11 7.51
CA TRP A 43 -1.45 -1.91 6.17
C TRP A 43 -2.45 -2.30 5.07
N ARG A 44 -3.11 -3.45 5.22
CA ARG A 44 -4.15 -3.87 4.27
C ARG A 44 -5.33 -2.90 4.32
N ALA A 45 -5.81 -2.56 5.51
CA ALA A 45 -6.92 -1.63 5.69
C ALA A 45 -6.63 -0.23 5.11
N SER A 46 -5.42 0.30 5.30
CA SER A 46 -5.04 1.62 4.75
C SER A 46 -5.02 1.62 3.23
N ARG A 47 -4.47 0.56 2.62
CA ARG A 47 -4.48 0.40 1.16
C ARG A 47 -5.88 0.18 0.60
N ASP A 48 -6.73 -0.52 1.34
CA ASP A 48 -8.13 -0.71 0.95
C ASP A 48 -8.95 0.56 1.04
N ALA A 49 -8.65 1.43 2.01
CA ALA A 49 -9.31 2.72 2.18
C ALA A 49 -8.79 3.79 1.21
N LEU A 50 -7.56 3.64 0.70
CA LEU A 50 -6.96 4.60 -0.22
C LEU A 50 -7.66 4.57 -1.58
N VAL A 51 -8.34 5.66 -1.92
CA VAL A 51 -8.97 5.88 -3.22
C VAL A 51 -8.43 7.16 -3.83
N VAL A 52 -7.88 7.07 -5.04
CA VAL A 52 -7.34 8.20 -5.79
C VAL A 52 -8.46 8.89 -6.55
N GLU A 53 -8.49 10.22 -6.47
CA GLU A 53 -9.34 11.07 -7.29
C GLU A 53 -8.49 11.62 -8.44
N VAL A 54 -8.91 11.35 -9.69
CA VAL A 54 -8.25 11.91 -10.86
C VAL A 54 -8.90 13.27 -11.13
N PRO A 55 -8.14 14.38 -11.07
CA PRO A 55 -8.71 15.68 -11.33
C PRO A 55 -9.15 15.79 -12.79
N ASP A 56 -10.20 16.57 -13.01
CA ASP A 56 -10.69 16.82 -14.35
C ASP A 56 -9.72 17.71 -15.14
N VAL A 57 -9.75 17.59 -16.47
CA VAL A 57 -8.92 18.38 -17.38
C VAL A 57 -9.82 19.28 -18.23
N HIS A 58 -9.60 20.59 -18.13
CA HIS A 58 -10.36 21.62 -18.85
C HIS A 58 -9.58 22.18 -20.06
N GLY A 59 -10.28 22.83 -20.98
CA GLY A 59 -9.66 23.52 -22.13
C GLY A 59 -9.16 22.60 -23.25
N VAL A 60 -9.50 21.32 -23.21
CA VAL A 60 -9.15 20.31 -24.23
C VAL A 60 -10.40 19.73 -24.88
N ASN A 61 -10.26 19.26 -26.12
CA ASN A 61 -11.33 18.54 -26.83
C ASN A 61 -11.81 17.33 -26.01
N TRP A 62 -13.12 17.08 -26.00
CA TRP A 62 -13.75 16.00 -25.23
C TRP A 62 -13.11 14.63 -25.44
N ASN A 63 -12.80 14.26 -26.69
CA ASN A 63 -12.23 12.94 -27.00
C ASN A 63 -10.83 12.80 -26.41
N ILE A 64 -10.03 13.87 -26.49
CA ILE A 64 -8.68 13.92 -25.90
C ILE A 64 -8.77 13.87 -24.37
N ARG A 65 -9.70 14.62 -23.79
CA ARG A 65 -9.97 14.62 -22.35
C ARG A 65 -10.27 13.22 -21.82
N GLN A 66 -11.23 12.52 -22.44
CA GLN A 66 -11.61 11.17 -22.02
C GLN A 66 -10.45 10.18 -22.16
N PHE A 67 -9.74 10.22 -23.29
CA PHE A 67 -8.56 9.37 -23.49
C PHE A 67 -7.50 9.55 -22.40
N VAL A 68 -7.18 10.80 -22.03
CA VAL A 68 -6.21 11.11 -20.97
C VAL A 68 -6.68 10.61 -19.61
N LEU A 69 -7.93 10.90 -19.23
CA LEU A 69 -8.49 10.49 -17.94
C LEU A 69 -8.51 8.96 -17.81
N ASP A 70 -8.88 8.24 -18.86
CA ASP A 70 -8.93 6.78 -18.87
C ASP A 70 -7.55 6.17 -18.76
N LYS A 71 -6.55 6.73 -19.45
CA LYS A 71 -5.16 6.28 -19.33
C LYS A 71 -4.59 6.51 -17.93
N CYS A 72 -4.89 7.65 -17.31
CA CYS A 72 -4.50 7.91 -15.92
C CYS A 72 -5.13 6.89 -14.96
N ARG A 73 -6.44 6.64 -15.08
CA ARG A 73 -7.17 5.64 -14.27
C ARG A 73 -6.58 4.24 -14.44
N GLU A 74 -6.28 3.83 -15.67
CA GLU A 74 -5.68 2.52 -15.99
C GLU A 74 -4.32 2.35 -15.31
N VAL A 75 -3.43 3.34 -15.44
CA VAL A 75 -2.09 3.30 -14.84
C VAL A 75 -2.18 3.26 -13.31
N ILE A 76 -3.05 4.05 -12.67
CA ILE A 76 -3.21 4.01 -11.22
C ILE A 76 -3.72 2.63 -10.75
N ARG A 77 -4.69 2.04 -11.46
CA ARG A 77 -5.20 0.69 -11.16
C ARG A 77 -4.12 -0.38 -11.32
N SER A 78 -3.23 -0.26 -12.30
CA SER A 78 -2.11 -1.19 -12.51
C SER A 78 -1.13 -1.25 -11.32
N GLN A 79 -1.09 -0.19 -10.51
CA GLN A 79 -0.30 -0.13 -9.26
C GLN A 79 -1.06 -0.72 -8.05
N GLY A 80 -2.23 -1.32 -8.27
CA GLY A 80 -3.08 -1.91 -7.23
C GLY A 80 -3.74 -0.85 -6.35
N LEU A 81 -4.03 0.34 -6.89
CA LEU A 81 -4.71 1.43 -6.19
C LEU A 81 -6.15 1.59 -6.71
N LYS A 82 -7.08 1.91 -5.81
CA LYS A 82 -8.47 2.20 -6.17
C LYS A 82 -8.56 3.62 -6.71
N VAL A 83 -9.46 3.84 -7.67
CA VAL A 83 -9.70 5.15 -8.29
C VAL A 83 -11.19 5.43 -8.23
N LYS A 84 -11.58 6.67 -7.90
CA LYS A 84 -12.98 7.08 -7.95
C LYS A 84 -13.54 6.88 -9.38
N PRO A 85 -14.81 6.48 -9.52
CA PRO A 85 -15.49 6.42 -10.82
C PRO A 85 -15.33 7.74 -11.60
#